data_AF-A0A6A5BLP5-F1
#
_entry.id   AF-A0A6A5BLP5-F1
#
_cell.length_a   1.000
_cell.length_b   1.000
_cell.length_c   1.000
_cell.angle_alpha   90.00
_cell.angle_beta   90.00
_cell.angle_gamma   90.00
#
_symmetry.space_group_name_H-M   'P 1'
#
loop_
_entity.id
_entity.type
_entity.pdbx_description
1 polymer ?
#
loop_
_entity_poly.entity_id
_entity_poly.type
_entity_poly.pdbx_seq_one_letter_code
_entity_poly.pdbx_strand_id
1 'polypeptide(L)'
;MLMDTMEDEKEKLKFKEFCQKEGGMEIFLFMDKTLDFVKLCKKQEEILKKHPELISQLDREEKHNSSIENSKKKYKASNATKQELPNKHNTSSEQQLWKEIEKEKYELVFEIISEYLDGDVGECPLVVSGHIHDSLIKQVDAFDIDKVQTYFKSSLFDAIQKEISNAYLNILHFRFKHLKEERKTDHNVEVKIQA
;
A
#
# COMPACT_ATOMS: atom_id res chain seq x y z
N MET A 1 2.62 -8.73 18.04
CA MET A 1 2.02 -7.37 17.95
C MET A 1 0.87 -7.45 16.96
N LEU A 2 0.06 -6.39 16.78
CA LEU A 2 -1.05 -6.42 15.83
C LEU A 2 -0.56 -6.70 14.41
N MET A 3 0.51 -6.02 13.99
CA MET A 3 1.10 -6.21 12.66
C MET A 3 1.44 -7.69 12.42
N ASP A 4 2.07 -8.36 13.39
CA ASP A 4 2.35 -9.81 13.32
C ASP A 4 1.08 -10.67 13.17
N THR A 5 -0.06 -10.21 13.74
CA THR A 5 -1.35 -10.91 13.62
C THR A 5 -1.96 -10.70 12.24
N MET A 6 -1.78 -9.52 11.65
CA MET A 6 -2.29 -9.18 10.32
C MET A 6 -1.39 -9.73 9.19
N GLU A 7 -0.11 -9.98 9.46
CA GLU A 7 0.81 -10.60 8.48
C GLU A 7 0.64 -12.12 8.38
N ASP A 8 0.19 -12.80 9.43
CA ASP A 8 -0.12 -14.23 9.40
C ASP A 8 -1.57 -14.46 8.91
N GLU A 9 -1.74 -15.09 7.74
CA GLU A 9 -3.06 -15.30 7.14
C GLU A 9 -4.05 -16.07 8.04
N LYS A 10 -3.57 -17.01 8.85
CA LYS A 10 -4.45 -17.80 9.74
C LYS A 10 -4.90 -16.96 10.93
N GLU A 11 -4.01 -16.18 11.50
CA GLU A 11 -4.30 -15.30 12.63
C GLU A 11 -5.11 -14.08 12.17
N LYS A 12 -4.83 -13.53 10.99
CA LYS A 12 -5.61 -12.48 10.35
C LYS A 12 -7.07 -12.90 10.17
N LEU A 13 -7.32 -14.13 9.70
CA LEU A 13 -8.68 -14.64 9.54
C LEU A 13 -9.42 -14.74 10.88
N LYS A 14 -8.76 -15.28 11.92
CA LYS A 14 -9.35 -15.35 13.27
C LYS A 14 -9.62 -13.96 13.85
N PHE A 15 -8.73 -13.02 13.59
CA PHE A 15 -8.88 -11.66 14.06
C PHE A 15 -10.02 -10.94 13.32
N LYS A 16 -10.18 -11.18 12.01
CA LYS A 16 -11.33 -10.72 11.22
C LYS A 16 -12.64 -11.22 11.80
N GLU A 17 -12.75 -12.52 12.08
CA GLU A 17 -13.95 -13.11 12.71
C GLU A 17 -14.23 -12.51 14.09
N PHE A 18 -13.18 -12.18 14.85
CA PHE A 18 -13.30 -11.52 16.14
C PHE A 18 -13.84 -10.10 15.99
N CYS A 19 -13.26 -9.28 15.10
CA CYS A 19 -13.75 -7.93 14.79
C CYS A 19 -15.20 -7.93 14.31
N GLN A 20 -15.61 -8.94 13.54
CA GLN A 20 -17.00 -9.08 13.10
C GLN A 20 -17.98 -9.29 14.26
N LYS A 21 -17.54 -9.93 15.35
CA LYS A 21 -18.37 -10.22 16.53
C LYS A 21 -18.35 -9.10 17.57
N GLU A 22 -17.20 -8.48 17.76
CA GLU A 22 -16.94 -7.53 18.84
C GLU A 22 -17.05 -6.05 18.41
N GLY A 23 -17.29 -5.81 17.11
CA GLY A 23 -17.19 -4.48 16.50
C GLY A 23 -15.74 -4.12 16.17
N GLY A 24 -15.52 -3.26 15.18
CA GLY A 24 -14.18 -2.90 14.70
C GLY A 24 -13.79 -3.53 13.36
N MET A 25 -14.76 -3.82 12.51
CA MET A 25 -14.50 -4.30 11.14
C MET A 25 -13.90 -3.20 10.28
N GLU A 26 -14.37 -1.97 10.43
CA GLU A 26 -13.83 -0.76 9.79
C GLU A 26 -12.34 -0.60 10.08
N ILE A 27 -11.93 -0.83 11.33
CA ILE A 27 -10.53 -0.78 11.76
C ILE A 27 -9.73 -1.93 11.14
N PHE A 28 -10.29 -3.14 11.14
CA PHE A 28 -9.65 -4.30 10.50
C PHE A 28 -9.41 -4.03 9.01
N LEU A 29 -10.43 -3.56 8.29
CA LEU A 29 -10.37 -3.31 6.85
C LEU A 29 -9.37 -2.21 6.51
N PHE A 30 -9.35 -1.11 7.27
CA PHE A 30 -8.35 -0.07 7.13
C PHE A 30 -6.92 -0.61 7.31
N MET A 31 -6.68 -1.42 8.34
CA MET A 31 -5.36 -2.01 8.58
C MET A 31 -4.97 -3.00 7.47
N ASP A 32 -5.91 -3.79 6.95
CA ASP A 32 -5.67 -4.74 5.85
C ASP A 32 -5.29 -4.00 4.55
N LYS A 33 -6.04 -2.95 4.18
CA LYS A 33 -5.75 -2.14 2.99
C LYS A 33 -4.40 -1.41 3.08
N THR A 34 -4.08 -0.85 4.24
CA THR A 34 -2.78 -0.19 4.44
C THR A 34 -1.61 -1.19 4.41
N LEU A 35 -1.83 -2.46 4.79
CA LEU A 35 -0.84 -3.53 4.60
C LEU A 35 -0.68 -3.91 3.13
N ASP A 36 -1.75 -3.95 2.34
CA ASP A 36 -1.67 -4.17 0.90
C ASP A 36 -0.88 -3.06 0.20
N PHE A 37 -1.07 -1.81 0.61
CA PHE A 37 -0.24 -0.70 0.16
C PHE A 37 1.26 -0.91 0.48
N VAL A 38 1.58 -1.38 1.70
CA VAL A 38 2.96 -1.70 2.09
C VAL A 38 3.53 -2.85 1.25
N LYS A 39 2.72 -3.86 0.89
CA LYS A 39 3.15 -4.95 -0.01
C LYS A 39 3.48 -4.42 -1.40
N LEU A 40 2.69 -3.50 -1.94
CA LEU A 40 2.97 -2.84 -3.23
C LEU A 40 4.28 -2.03 -3.17
N CYS A 41 4.53 -1.30 -2.07
CA CYS A 41 5.79 -0.61 -1.86
C CYS A 41 6.98 -1.58 -1.83
N LYS A 42 6.88 -2.70 -1.10
CA LYS A 42 7.94 -3.73 -1.06
C LYS A 42 8.21 -4.32 -2.44
N LYS A 43 7.15 -4.62 -3.21
CA LYS A 43 7.27 -5.12 -4.59
C LYS A 43 7.98 -4.12 -5.51
N GLN A 44 7.65 -2.84 -5.39
CA GLN A 44 8.33 -1.77 -6.11
C GLN A 44 9.81 -1.66 -5.74
N GLU A 45 10.14 -1.70 -4.45
CA GLU A 45 11.52 -1.68 -3.96
C GLU A 45 12.33 -2.89 -4.47
N GLU A 46 11.72 -4.07 -4.57
CA GLU A 46 12.36 -5.25 -5.16
C GLU A 46 12.68 -5.08 -6.64
N ILE A 47 11.78 -4.46 -7.41
CA ILE A 47 12.03 -4.15 -8.82
C ILE A 47 13.21 -3.18 -8.94
N LEU A 48 13.23 -2.11 -8.15
CA LEU A 48 14.32 -1.13 -8.15
C LEU A 48 15.67 -1.74 -7.71
N LYS A 49 15.66 -2.69 -6.77
CA LYS A 49 16.86 -3.44 -6.37
C LYS A 49 17.40 -4.32 -7.49
N LYS A 50 16.51 -4.95 -8.28
CA LYS A 50 16.89 -5.79 -9.43
C LYS A 50 17.35 -4.95 -10.64
N HIS A 51 16.78 -3.76 -10.79
CA HIS A 51 16.96 -2.88 -11.94
C HIS A 51 17.21 -1.42 -11.54
N PRO A 52 18.38 -1.11 -10.94
CA PRO A 52 18.71 0.25 -10.52
C PRO A 52 18.77 1.24 -11.69
N GLU A 53 19.00 0.77 -12.92
CA GLU A 53 19.00 1.56 -14.15
C GLU A 53 17.62 2.16 -14.50
N LEU A 54 16.53 1.64 -13.94
CA LEU A 54 15.18 2.15 -14.17
C LEU A 54 15.01 3.59 -13.66
N ILE A 55 15.65 3.92 -12.54
CA ILE A 55 15.60 5.29 -11.96
C ILE A 55 16.12 6.30 -12.99
N SER A 56 17.30 6.01 -13.57
CA SER A 56 17.92 6.87 -14.58
C SER A 56 17.22 6.85 -15.95
N GLN A 57 16.34 5.89 -16.21
CA GLN A 57 15.55 5.81 -17.45
C GLN A 57 14.24 6.58 -17.32
N LEU A 58 13.58 6.46 -16.18
CA LEU A 58 12.38 7.22 -15.89
C LEU A 58 12.70 8.74 -15.87
N ASP A 59 13.82 9.16 -15.28
CA ASP A 59 14.31 10.56 -15.33
C ASP A 59 14.54 11.09 -16.76
N ARG A 60 14.82 10.19 -17.72
CA ARG A 60 15.09 10.54 -19.12
C ARG A 60 13.84 10.61 -19.98
N GLU A 61 12.83 9.77 -19.71
CA GLU A 61 11.52 9.85 -20.38
C GLU A 61 10.78 11.16 -20.05
N GLU A 62 10.89 11.65 -18.82
CA GLU A 62 10.32 12.94 -18.40
C GLU A 62 10.78 14.11 -19.28
N LYS A 63 12.09 14.18 -19.58
CA LYS A 63 12.66 15.23 -20.43
C LYS A 63 12.21 15.13 -21.88
N HIS A 64 11.85 13.93 -22.34
CA HIS A 64 11.45 13.71 -23.71
C HIS A 64 9.95 13.95 -23.93
N ASN A 65 9.09 13.63 -22.95
CA ASN A 65 7.63 13.87 -23.04
C ASN A 65 7.27 15.35 -22.86
N SER A 66 7.99 16.09 -22.02
CA SER A 66 7.82 17.55 -21.89
C SER A 66 8.19 18.35 -23.15
N SER A 67 8.93 17.75 -24.10
CA SER A 67 9.25 18.36 -25.40
C SER A 67 8.26 18.01 -26.52
N ILE A 68 7.35 17.04 -26.34
CA ILE A 68 6.49 16.54 -27.43
C ILE A 68 5.20 17.36 -27.60
N GLU A 69 4.77 18.16 -26.60
CA GLU A 69 3.54 18.96 -26.74
C GLU A 69 3.65 20.19 -27.66
N ASN A 70 4.85 20.55 -28.14
CA ASN A 70 5.03 21.78 -28.94
C ASN A 70 5.36 21.58 -30.43
N SER A 71 5.01 20.45 -31.05
CA SER A 71 5.28 20.26 -32.49
C SER A 71 4.29 19.37 -33.23
N LYS A 72 3.04 19.82 -33.36
CA LYS A 72 2.19 19.37 -34.48
C LYS A 72 2.52 20.18 -35.74
N LYS A 73 3.37 19.64 -36.62
CA LYS A 73 3.19 19.64 -38.09
C LYS A 73 4.34 18.96 -38.85
N LYS A 74 3.91 18.13 -39.82
CA LYS A 74 4.55 17.69 -41.08
C LYS A 74 5.30 16.34 -41.13
N TYR A 75 4.64 15.41 -41.83
CA TYR A 75 5.08 14.28 -42.65
C TYR A 75 6.55 14.26 -43.15
N LYS A 76 7.24 13.11 -43.08
CA LYS A 76 7.46 12.14 -44.19
C LYS A 76 8.53 11.06 -43.84
N ALA A 77 8.16 9.82 -44.18
CA ALA A 77 8.91 8.65 -44.66
C ALA A 77 10.44 8.47 -44.49
N SER A 78 10.79 7.18 -44.24
CA SER A 78 12.03 6.42 -44.60
C SER A 78 13.32 6.78 -43.85
N ASN A 79 14.21 5.89 -43.40
CA ASN A 79 14.67 4.58 -43.88
C ASN A 79 15.44 3.85 -42.76
N ALA A 80 15.63 2.54 -42.95
CA ALA A 80 16.37 1.63 -42.08
C ALA A 80 17.84 2.01 -41.84
N THR A 81 18.35 1.77 -40.63
CA THR A 81 19.75 1.36 -40.38
C THR A 81 19.79 0.56 -39.09
N LYS A 82 20.23 -0.71 -39.21
CA LYS A 82 20.53 -1.60 -38.08
C LYS A 82 21.74 -1.06 -37.33
N GLN A 83 21.57 -0.80 -36.03
CA GLN A 83 22.67 -0.79 -35.06
C GLN A 83 22.23 -1.59 -33.84
N GLU A 84 23.03 -2.60 -33.53
CA GLU A 84 22.87 -3.52 -32.42
C GLU A 84 22.92 -2.75 -31.09
N LEU A 85 21.92 -2.99 -30.23
CA LEU A 85 21.88 -2.54 -28.84
C LEU A 85 21.61 -3.77 -27.96
N PRO A 86 22.37 -3.95 -26.86
CA PRO A 86 22.26 -5.12 -26.00
C PRO A 86 20.97 -5.07 -25.17
N ASN A 87 20.27 -6.20 -25.08
CA ASN A 87 19.26 -6.55 -24.06
C ASN A 87 18.17 -5.52 -23.69
N LYS A 88 17.53 -4.87 -24.69
CA LYS A 88 16.43 -3.91 -24.45
C LYS A 88 15.05 -4.56 -24.18
N HIS A 89 14.92 -5.88 -24.29
CA HIS A 89 13.59 -6.53 -24.27
C HIS A 89 13.03 -6.80 -22.86
N ASN A 90 13.88 -6.84 -21.82
CA ASN A 90 13.41 -7.13 -20.44
C ASN A 90 13.12 -5.85 -19.63
N THR A 91 13.89 -4.78 -19.84
CA THR A 91 13.73 -3.52 -19.09
C THR A 91 12.41 -2.81 -19.38
N SER A 92 11.87 -2.92 -20.61
CA SER A 92 10.57 -2.34 -20.97
C SER A 92 9.41 -2.98 -20.21
N SER A 93 9.48 -4.28 -19.88
CA SER A 93 8.44 -4.99 -19.14
C SER A 93 8.46 -4.62 -17.66
N GLU A 94 9.64 -4.53 -17.06
CA GLU A 94 9.82 -4.16 -15.65
C GLU A 94 9.48 -2.68 -15.40
N GLN A 95 9.79 -1.80 -16.35
CA GLN A 95 9.40 -0.40 -16.30
C GLN A 95 7.88 -0.23 -16.38
N GLN A 96 7.21 -1.02 -17.22
CA GLN A 96 5.75 -1.01 -17.30
C GLN A 96 5.12 -1.53 -16.01
N LEU A 97 5.65 -2.64 -15.48
CA LEU A 97 5.22 -3.19 -14.18
C LEU A 97 5.40 -2.18 -13.04
N TRP A 98 6.49 -1.40 -13.05
CA TRP A 98 6.70 -0.33 -12.07
C TRP A 98 5.62 0.75 -12.16
N LYS A 99 5.27 1.20 -13.37
CA LYS A 99 4.21 2.21 -13.58
C LYS A 99 2.84 1.67 -13.18
N GLU A 100 2.56 0.40 -13.45
CA GLU A 100 1.33 -0.28 -13.02
C GLU A 100 1.23 -0.35 -11.49
N ILE A 101 2.32 -0.69 -10.79
CA ILE A 101 2.36 -0.69 -9.32
C ILE A 101 2.15 0.71 -8.75
N GLU A 102 2.75 1.75 -9.33
CA GLU A 102 2.57 3.11 -8.82
C GLU A 102 1.14 3.61 -9.01
N LYS A 103 0.52 3.27 -10.14
CA LYS A 103 -0.90 3.53 -10.38
C LYS A 103 -1.78 2.80 -9.35
N GLU A 104 -1.52 1.53 -9.11
CA GLU A 104 -2.26 0.72 -8.12
C GLU A 104 -2.11 1.29 -6.71
N LYS A 105 -0.91 1.74 -6.34
CA LYS A 105 -0.68 2.45 -5.06
C LYS A 105 -1.51 3.73 -4.96
N TYR A 106 -1.56 4.53 -6.02
CA TYR A 106 -2.34 5.76 -6.04
C TYR A 106 -3.85 5.49 -5.88
N GLU A 107 -4.37 4.52 -6.63
CA GLU A 107 -5.78 4.12 -6.53
C GLU A 107 -6.11 3.64 -5.10
N LEU A 108 -5.24 2.82 -4.52
CA LEU A 108 -5.42 2.32 -3.15
C LEU A 108 -5.32 3.43 -2.10
N VAL A 109 -4.42 4.39 -2.27
CA VAL A 109 -4.33 5.57 -1.37
C VAL A 109 -5.61 6.39 -1.42
N PHE A 110 -6.13 6.63 -2.62
CA PHE A 110 -7.37 7.37 -2.80
C PHE A 110 -8.56 6.63 -2.19
N GLU A 111 -8.64 5.31 -2.39
CA GLU A 111 -9.66 4.45 -1.79
C GLU A 111 -9.59 4.51 -0.25
N ILE A 112 -8.40 4.38 0.34
CA ILE A 112 -8.22 4.46 1.79
C ILE A 112 -8.68 5.81 2.34
N ILE A 113 -8.32 6.91 1.66
CA ILE A 113 -8.72 8.26 2.09
C ILE A 113 -10.24 8.43 1.99
N SER A 114 -10.82 8.14 0.83
CA SER A 114 -12.23 8.37 0.57
C SER A 114 -13.15 7.48 1.42
N GLU A 115 -12.76 6.24 1.70
CA GLU A 115 -13.61 5.29 2.43
C GLU A 115 -13.47 5.40 3.95
N TYR A 116 -12.25 5.65 4.45
CA TYR A 116 -11.94 5.56 5.88
C TYR A 116 -11.50 6.86 6.54
N LEU A 117 -11.07 7.88 5.79
CA LEU A 117 -10.49 9.09 6.38
C LEU A 117 -11.30 10.36 6.07
N ASP A 118 -12.14 10.32 5.04
CA ASP A 118 -13.10 11.36 4.73
C ASP A 118 -14.34 11.23 5.61
N GLY A 119 -14.48 12.11 6.60
CA GLY A 119 -15.58 12.10 7.56
C GLY A 119 -16.94 12.52 6.98
N ASP A 120 -16.96 13.22 5.85
CA ASP A 120 -18.19 13.73 5.24
C ASP A 120 -18.74 12.79 4.15
N VAL A 121 -17.87 12.00 3.52
CA VAL A 121 -18.20 11.16 2.35
C VAL A 121 -17.97 9.66 2.61
N GLY A 122 -17.09 9.30 3.53
CA GLY A 122 -16.66 7.92 3.74
C GLY A 122 -17.77 6.99 4.23
N GLU A 123 -17.74 5.76 3.70
CA GLU A 123 -18.67 4.70 4.12
C GLU A 123 -18.35 4.18 5.53
N CYS A 124 -17.07 4.22 5.93
CA CYS A 124 -16.57 3.71 7.21
C CYS A 124 -15.54 4.66 7.86
N PRO A 125 -15.90 5.93 8.15
CA PRO A 125 -14.93 6.94 8.56
C PRO A 125 -14.35 6.63 9.94
N LEU A 126 -13.03 6.62 10.02
CA LEU A 126 -12.25 6.47 11.22
C LEU A 126 -11.86 7.85 11.74
N VAL A 127 -12.03 8.04 13.05
CA VAL A 127 -11.67 9.31 13.69
C VAL A 127 -10.15 9.37 13.85
N VAL A 128 -9.54 10.33 13.16
CA VAL A 128 -8.11 10.63 13.21
C VAL A 128 -7.90 12.11 13.51
N SER A 129 -6.73 12.45 14.05
CA SER A 129 -6.40 13.84 14.33
C SER A 129 -6.26 14.64 13.04
N GLY A 130 -6.92 15.80 12.97
CA GLY A 130 -6.92 16.65 11.77
C GLY A 130 -5.52 16.99 11.24
N HIS A 131 -4.54 17.24 12.12
CA HIS A 131 -3.17 17.51 11.69
C HIS A 131 -2.47 16.31 11.01
N ILE A 132 -2.80 15.08 11.40
CA ILE A 132 -2.28 13.86 10.76
C ILE A 132 -2.94 13.67 9.40
N HIS A 133 -4.26 13.86 9.34
CA HIS A 133 -5.02 13.86 8.10
C HIS A 133 -4.48 14.89 7.10
N ASP A 134 -4.36 16.15 7.50
CA ASP A 134 -3.85 17.23 6.64
C ASP A 134 -2.41 16.96 6.15
N SER A 135 -1.60 16.31 6.97
CA SER A 135 -0.23 15.90 6.60
C SER A 135 -0.23 14.80 5.54
N LEU A 136 -1.18 13.84 5.62
CA LEU A 136 -1.37 12.84 4.58
C LEU A 136 -1.83 13.48 3.27
N ILE A 137 -2.88 14.31 3.32
CA ILE A 137 -3.42 14.98 2.13
C ILE A 137 -2.35 15.81 1.42
N LYS A 138 -1.53 16.57 2.15
CA LYS A 138 -0.41 17.31 1.55
C LYS A 138 0.62 16.43 0.84
N GLN A 139 0.87 15.22 1.35
CA GLN A 139 1.77 14.27 0.68
C GLN A 139 1.14 13.68 -0.58
N VAL A 140 -0.18 13.45 -0.56
CA VAL A 140 -0.94 12.98 -1.72
C VAL A 140 -1.11 14.07 -2.78
N ASP A 141 -1.36 15.33 -2.40
CA ASP A 141 -1.46 16.45 -3.33
C ASP A 141 -0.11 16.80 -3.98
N ALA A 142 0.99 16.51 -3.30
CA ALA A 142 2.34 16.65 -3.84
C ALA A 142 2.72 15.49 -4.78
N PHE A 143 1.92 14.43 -4.84
CA PHE A 143 2.16 13.28 -5.71
C PHE A 143 1.96 13.66 -7.17
N ASP A 144 2.91 13.24 -7.99
CA ASP A 144 2.84 13.37 -9.45
C ASP A 144 3.27 12.03 -10.05
N ILE A 145 2.37 11.37 -10.77
CA ILE A 145 2.64 10.07 -11.39
C ILE A 145 3.73 10.16 -12.47
N ASP A 146 3.93 11.36 -13.01
CA ASP A 146 4.90 11.62 -14.06
C ASP A 146 6.26 12.05 -13.49
N LYS A 147 6.42 12.14 -12.16
CA LYS A 147 7.70 12.45 -11.50
C LYS A 147 8.25 11.27 -10.72
N VAL A 148 9.46 10.84 -11.08
CA VAL A 148 10.17 9.72 -10.43
C VAL A 148 10.44 9.96 -8.95
N GLN A 149 10.58 11.21 -8.52
CA GLN A 149 10.92 11.54 -7.14
C GLN A 149 9.72 11.59 -6.19
N THR A 150 8.49 11.48 -6.71
CA THR A 150 7.27 11.65 -5.92
C THR A 150 6.57 10.35 -5.57
N TYR A 151 7.18 9.17 -5.81
CA TYR A 151 6.55 7.89 -5.46
C TYR A 151 6.19 7.78 -3.98
N PHE A 152 5.06 7.13 -3.68
CA PHE A 152 4.64 6.97 -2.30
C PHE A 152 5.57 6.04 -1.53
N LYS A 153 5.96 6.45 -0.32
CA LYS A 153 6.77 5.64 0.58
C LYS A 153 5.89 4.68 1.38
N SER A 154 6.44 3.53 1.76
CA SER A 154 5.77 2.56 2.64
C SER A 154 5.30 3.19 3.97
N SER A 155 5.96 4.25 4.43
CA SER A 155 5.64 4.96 5.66
C SER A 155 4.47 5.96 5.55
N LEU A 156 3.80 6.07 4.40
CA LEU A 156 2.76 7.08 4.15
C LEU A 156 1.65 7.05 5.21
N PHE A 157 1.24 5.85 5.63
CA PHE A 157 0.16 5.65 6.58
C PHE A 157 0.62 5.42 8.03
N ASP A 158 1.93 5.42 8.33
CA ASP A 158 2.47 5.04 9.65
C ASP A 158 1.88 5.87 10.79
N ALA A 159 1.73 7.19 10.59
CA ALA A 159 1.20 8.09 11.60
C ALA A 159 -0.28 7.78 11.91
N ILE A 160 -1.07 7.51 10.88
CA ILE A 160 -2.50 7.18 11.00
C ILE A 160 -2.68 5.79 11.61
N GLN A 161 -1.94 4.79 11.09
CA GLN A 161 -1.94 3.44 11.64
C GLN A 161 -1.59 3.45 13.13
N LYS A 162 -0.60 4.25 13.54
CA LYS A 162 -0.22 4.38 14.95
C LYS A 162 -1.32 5.01 15.79
N GLU A 163 -1.99 6.04 15.29
CA GLU A 163 -3.10 6.68 15.99
C GLU A 163 -4.28 5.72 16.18
N ILE A 164 -4.74 5.07 15.11
CA ILE A 164 -5.83 4.09 15.15
C ILE A 164 -5.47 2.89 16.02
N SER A 165 -4.21 2.42 15.92
CA SER A 165 -3.69 1.35 16.77
C SER A 165 -3.79 1.70 18.25
N ASN A 166 -3.45 2.93 18.61
CA ASN A 166 -3.50 3.41 19.99
C ASN A 166 -4.93 3.60 20.49
N ALA A 167 -5.82 4.16 19.65
CA ALA A 167 -7.17 4.53 20.03
C ALA A 167 -8.11 3.32 20.20
N TYR A 168 -8.05 2.35 19.28
CA TYR A 168 -9.05 1.28 19.21
C TYR A 168 -8.43 -0.11 19.34
N LEU A 169 -7.26 -0.27 18.76
CA LEU A 169 -6.73 -1.58 18.41
C LEU A 169 -5.94 -2.20 19.55
N ASN A 170 -5.36 -1.41 20.44
CA ASN A 170 -4.82 -1.91 21.71
C ASN A 170 -5.90 -2.59 22.56
N ILE A 171 -7.15 -2.09 22.55
CA ILE A 171 -8.25 -2.67 23.32
C ILE A 171 -8.80 -3.92 22.62
N LEU A 172 -9.09 -3.83 21.31
CA LEU A 172 -9.61 -4.94 20.51
C LEU A 172 -8.62 -6.11 20.40
N HIS A 173 -7.35 -5.83 20.09
CA HIS A 173 -6.31 -6.86 19.98
C HIS A 173 -5.98 -7.49 21.32
N PHE A 174 -6.00 -6.72 22.42
CA PHE A 174 -5.83 -7.25 23.76
C PHE A 174 -6.94 -8.26 24.10
N ARG A 175 -8.21 -7.91 23.84
CA ARG A 175 -9.35 -8.81 24.05
C ARG A 175 -9.26 -10.06 23.18
N PHE A 176 -8.85 -9.92 21.91
CA PHE A 176 -8.61 -11.05 21.01
C PHE A 176 -7.55 -12.02 21.56
N LYS A 177 -6.43 -11.49 22.07
CA LYS A 177 -5.36 -12.29 22.68
C LYS A 177 -5.82 -13.01 23.94
N HIS A 178 -6.54 -12.32 24.82
CA HIS A 178 -7.06 -12.90 26.06
C HIS A 178 -8.00 -14.07 25.76
N LEU A 179 -8.94 -13.89 24.84
CA LEU A 179 -9.86 -14.95 24.42
C LEU A 179 -9.12 -16.17 23.83
N LYS A 180 -8.02 -15.93 23.12
CA LYS A 180 -7.17 -17.01 22.57
C LYS A 180 -6.40 -17.75 23.65
N GLU A 181 -5.99 -17.07 24.72
CA GLU A 181 -5.32 -17.68 25.87
C GLU A 181 -6.30 -18.52 26.69
N GLU A 182 -7.50 -18.01 26.96
CA GLU A 182 -8.56 -18.74 27.67
C GLU A 182 -8.90 -20.08 26.99
N ARG A 183 -9.11 -20.07 25.67
CA ARG A 183 -9.39 -21.30 24.90
C ARG A 183 -8.23 -22.31 24.91
N LYS A 184 -6.98 -21.85 25.06
CA LYS A 184 -5.83 -22.76 25.19
C LYS A 184 -5.79 -23.41 26.57
N THR A 185 -6.15 -22.68 27.62
CA THR A 185 -6.27 -23.24 28.97
C THR A 185 -7.39 -24.27 29.05
N ASP A 186 -8.57 -23.98 28.50
CA ASP A 186 -9.71 -24.91 28.52
C ASP A 186 -9.37 -26.21 27.79
N HIS A 187 -8.71 -26.13 26.63
CA HIS A 187 -8.28 -27.31 25.88
C HIS A 187 -7.21 -28.13 26.62
N ASN A 188 -6.28 -27.49 27.33
CA ASN A 188 -5.26 -28.19 28.13
C ASN A 188 -5.83 -28.83 29.40
N VAL A 189 -6.89 -28.25 29.98
CA VAL A 189 -7.60 -28.85 31.13
C VAL A 189 -8.39 -30.06 30.67
N GLU A 190 -9.07 -29.98 29.53
CA GLU A 190 -9.88 -31.08 28.98
C GLU A 190 -9.03 -32.29 28.58
N VAL A 191 -7.87 -32.08 27.95
CA VAL A 191 -6.92 -33.16 27.60
C VAL A 191 -6.31 -33.82 28.85
N LYS A 192 -6.09 -33.07 29.94
CA LYS A 192 -5.59 -33.65 31.21
C LYS A 192 -6.64 -34.44 31.98
N ILE A 193 -7.93 -34.21 31.76
CA ILE A 193 -9.00 -34.96 32.40
C ILE A 193 -9.27 -36.29 31.67
N GLN A 194 -8.88 -36.37 30.39
CA GLN A 194 -9.08 -37.56 29.55
C GLN A 194 -7.86 -38.49 29.43
N ALA A 195 -6.72 -38.15 30.06
CA ALA A 195 -5.49 -38.95 30.09
C ALA A 195 -5.26 -39.56 31.49
#